data_AF-A0A5B7CDD2-F1
#
_entry.id   AF-A0A5B7CDD2-F1
#
_cell.length_a   1.000
_cell.length_b   1.000
_cell.length_c   1.000
_cell.angle_alpha   90.00
_cell.angle_beta   90.00
_cell.angle_gamma   90.00
#
_symmetry.space_group_name_H-M   'P 1'
#
loop_
_entity.id
_entity.type
_entity.pdbx_description
1 polymer ?
#
loop_
_entity_poly.entity_id
_entity_poly.type
_entity_poly.pdbx_seq_one_letter_code
_entity_poly.pdbx_strand_id
1 'polypeptide(L)'
;GYRTSVRTPTGETPYSLAYGMEAVLPIELEVPSLRVLLENQVSEADWLQSRYEELALLDERRLRALYHNQGYQRRIARAFNKRVKQRGLKIGDLVLKENRAPVFDPRGKFRPNWSGPYIVKNIASGGAAWLTDLDGIEFTAPVNMDQLKKYYA
;
A
#
# COMPACT_ATOMS: atom_id res chain seq x y z
N GLY A 1 11.86 13.78 5.92
CA GLY A 1 10.71 14.14 5.09
C GLY A 1 9.44 13.34 5.39
N TYR A 2 9.49 12.00 5.56
CA TYR A 2 8.23 11.24 5.64
C TYR A 2 7.35 11.60 6.85
N ARG A 3 7.97 11.78 8.02
CA ARG A 3 7.24 12.02 9.27
C ARG A 3 6.70 13.44 9.42
N THR A 4 7.31 14.40 8.73
CA THR A 4 7.07 15.84 8.93
C THR A 4 6.39 16.53 7.75
N SER A 5 6.08 15.78 6.67
CA SER A 5 5.32 16.33 5.54
C SER A 5 3.88 15.85 5.58
N VAL A 6 2.97 16.74 5.20
CA VAL A 6 1.53 16.45 5.12
C VAL A 6 1.29 15.32 4.13
N ARG A 7 0.44 14.36 4.52
CA ARG A 7 0.11 13.18 3.72
C ARG A 7 -1.25 13.36 3.06
N THR A 8 -1.33 13.23 1.74
CA THR A 8 -2.61 13.32 0.99
C THR A 8 -3.74 12.42 1.54
N PRO A 9 -3.48 11.19 2.03
CA PRO A 9 -4.54 10.35 2.59
C PRO A 9 -5.13 10.86 3.92
N THR A 10 -4.35 11.54 4.74
CA THR A 10 -4.76 11.95 6.10
C THR A 10 -4.97 13.46 6.25
N GLY A 11 -4.37 14.27 5.37
CA GLY A 11 -4.36 15.74 5.49
C GLY A 11 -3.43 16.27 6.58
N GLU A 12 -2.71 15.40 7.28
CA GLU A 12 -1.93 15.70 8.48
C GLU A 12 -0.50 15.15 8.34
N THR A 13 0.45 15.62 9.16
CA THR A 13 1.79 15.01 9.23
C THR A 13 1.76 13.77 10.13
N PRO A 14 2.49 12.68 9.80
CA PRO A 14 2.55 11.51 10.68
C PRO A 14 3.06 11.83 12.09
N TYR A 15 3.94 12.83 12.23
CA TYR A 15 4.46 13.27 13.52
C TYR A 15 3.36 13.90 14.37
N SER A 16 2.54 14.81 13.81
CA SER A 16 1.50 15.47 14.60
C SER A 16 0.38 14.54 15.02
N LEU A 17 0.07 13.50 14.24
CA LEU A 17 -0.85 12.45 14.67
C LEU A 17 -0.29 11.58 15.82
N ALA A 18 1.03 11.39 15.87
CA ALA A 18 1.67 10.61 16.92
C ALA A 18 1.81 11.42 18.22
N TYR A 19 2.30 12.67 18.12
CA TYR A 19 2.72 13.48 19.26
C TYR A 19 1.82 14.68 19.58
N GLY A 20 0.77 14.93 18.80
CA GLY A 20 -0.19 16.02 19.05
C GLY A 20 0.19 17.38 18.46
N MET A 21 1.44 17.57 18.06
CA MET A 21 1.97 18.85 17.57
C MET A 21 2.86 18.65 16.36
N GLU A 22 3.08 19.71 15.58
CA GLU A 22 4.02 19.65 14.46
C GLU A 22 5.46 19.59 14.97
N ALA A 23 6.29 18.78 14.30
CA ALA A 23 7.70 18.64 14.62
C ALA A 23 8.44 19.97 14.38
N VAL A 24 9.25 20.39 15.34
CA VAL A 24 10.26 21.43 15.13
C VAL A 24 11.45 20.80 14.41
N LEU A 25 11.78 21.31 13.22
CA LEU A 25 12.91 20.77 12.44
C LEU A 25 14.25 21.31 12.99
N PRO A 26 15.36 20.55 12.88
CA PRO A 26 16.67 21.03 13.35
C PRO A 26 17.08 22.39 12.76
N ILE A 27 16.77 22.65 11.50
CA ILE A 27 17.07 23.94 10.84
C ILE A 27 16.33 25.13 11.47
N GLU A 28 15.16 24.90 12.07
CA GLU A 28 14.40 25.93 12.77
C GLU A 28 15.03 26.30 14.12
N LEU A 29 15.93 25.45 14.65
CA LEU A 29 16.72 25.74 15.84
C LEU A 29 18.04 26.44 15.48
N GLU A 30 18.69 26.01 14.40
CA GLU A 30 19.92 26.65 13.89
C GLU A 30 19.65 28.08 13.39
N VAL A 31 18.54 28.26 12.68
CA VAL A 31 18.02 29.57 12.27
C VAL A 31 16.65 29.72 12.95
N PRO A 32 16.57 30.38 14.12
CA PRO A 32 15.36 30.47 14.93
C PRO A 32 14.13 30.84 14.08
N SER A 33 13.21 29.89 13.92
CA SER A 33 11.96 30.15 13.22
C SER A 33 11.05 31.04 14.06
N LEU A 34 10.08 31.70 13.42
CA LEU A 34 9.11 32.56 14.13
C LEU A 34 8.40 31.79 15.25
N ARG A 35 8.10 30.51 15.03
CA ARG A 35 7.48 29.64 16.03
C ARG A 35 8.37 29.48 17.26
N VAL A 36 9.65 29.16 17.06
CA VAL A 36 10.62 29.01 18.16
C VAL A 36 10.80 30.31 18.95
N LEU A 37 10.85 31.45 18.24
CA LEU A 37 10.96 32.77 18.86
C LEU A 37 9.74 33.16 19.70
N LEU A 38 8.54 32.77 19.27
CA LEU A 38 7.30 33.02 20.00
C LEU A 38 7.18 32.07 21.21
N GLU A 39 7.47 30.78 21.05
CA GLU A 39 7.42 29.80 22.14
C GLU A 39 8.36 30.18 23.30
N ASN A 40 9.54 30.77 23.01
CA ASN A 40 10.47 31.27 24.03
C ASN A 40 9.95 32.46 24.87
N GLN A 41 8.88 33.14 24.44
CA GLN A 41 8.27 34.26 25.16
C GLN A 41 7.07 33.85 26.02
N VAL A 42 6.65 32.59 25.93
CA VAL A 42 5.49 32.05 26.66
C VAL A 42 5.93 31.62 28.06
N SER A 43 5.12 31.91 29.08
CA SER A 43 5.39 31.43 30.44
C SER A 43 5.24 29.91 30.49
N GLU A 44 5.93 29.24 31.42
CA GLU A 44 5.84 27.79 31.57
C GLU A 44 4.39 27.33 31.86
N ALA A 45 3.63 28.11 32.63
CA ALA A 45 2.23 27.83 32.95
C ALA A 45 1.34 27.89 31.69
N ASP A 46 1.49 28.94 30.87
CA ASP A 46 0.72 29.12 29.64
C ASP A 46 1.09 28.06 28.59
N TRP A 47 2.37 27.67 28.53
CA TRP A 47 2.84 26.60 27.67
C TRP A 47 2.22 25.26 28.06
N LEU A 48 2.20 24.93 29.35
CA LEU A 48 1.61 23.70 29.87
C LEU A 48 0.11 23.62 29.57
N GLN A 49 -0.60 24.74 29.75
CA GLN A 49 -2.02 24.86 29.43
C GLN A 49 -2.28 24.63 27.93
N SER A 50 -1.53 25.33 27.07
CA SER A 50 -1.64 25.17 25.62
C SER A 50 -1.35 23.73 25.19
N ARG A 51 -0.34 23.10 25.80
CA ARG A 51 0.03 21.71 25.53
C ARG A 51 -1.08 20.73 25.93
N TYR A 52 -1.76 20.97 27.04
CA TYR A 52 -2.89 20.15 27.47
C TYR A 52 -4.05 20.24 26.47
N GLU A 53 -4.36 21.44 26.00
CA GLU A 53 -5.42 21.67 25.01
C GLU A 53 -5.13 20.97 23.66
N GLU A 54 -3.89 21.04 23.17
CA GLU A 54 -3.46 20.30 21.97
C GLU A 54 -3.68 18.79 22.11
N LEU A 55 -3.31 18.23 23.25
CA LEU A 55 -3.48 16.81 23.53
C LEU A 55 -4.95 16.42 23.67
N ALA A 56 -5.79 17.29 24.23
CA ALA A 56 -7.23 17.06 24.32
C ALA A 56 -7.89 16.97 22.93
N LEU A 57 -7.43 17.77 21.97
CA LEU A 57 -7.94 17.78 20.59
C LEU A 57 -7.32 16.68 19.68
N LEU A 58 -6.30 15.97 20.17
CA LEU A 58 -5.53 15.02 19.36
C LEU A 58 -6.38 13.85 18.88
N ASP A 59 -7.26 13.32 19.74
CA ASP A 59 -8.08 12.18 19.38
C ASP A 59 -9.12 12.52 18.30
N GLU A 60 -9.66 13.75 18.32
CA GLU A 60 -10.52 14.24 17.26
C GLU A 60 -9.79 14.36 15.92
N ARG A 61 -8.55 14.89 15.94
CA ARG A 61 -7.69 14.97 14.74
C ARG A 61 -7.37 13.58 14.19
N ARG A 62 -7.03 12.62 15.05
CA ARG A 62 -6.80 11.22 14.66
C ARG A 62 -8.05 10.61 14.03
N LEU A 63 -9.21 10.83 14.61
CA LEU A 63 -10.48 10.31 14.08
C LEU A 63 -10.77 10.91 12.70
N ARG A 64 -10.58 12.21 12.51
CA ARG A 64 -10.74 12.89 11.22
C ARG A 64 -9.76 12.35 10.18
N ALA A 65 -8.50 12.18 10.54
CA ALA A 65 -7.47 11.60 9.68
C ALA A 65 -7.80 10.16 9.26
N LEU A 66 -8.37 9.35 10.17
CA LEU A 66 -8.84 8.00 9.86
C LEU A 66 -9.99 8.01 8.84
N TYR A 67 -10.97 8.89 9.00
CA TYR A 67 -12.06 9.03 8.04
C TYR A 67 -11.57 9.44 6.64
N HIS A 68 -10.66 10.41 6.57
CA HIS A 68 -10.03 10.79 5.31
C HIS A 68 -9.26 9.63 4.68
N ASN A 69 -8.51 8.88 5.48
CA ASN A 69 -7.73 7.75 5.00
C ASN A 69 -8.64 6.65 4.41
N GLN A 70 -9.73 6.30 5.11
CA GLN A 70 -10.71 5.34 4.60
C GLN A 70 -11.36 5.80 3.29
N GLY A 71 -11.75 7.08 3.22
CA GLY A 71 -12.29 7.66 1.99
C GLY A 71 -11.30 7.60 0.82
N TYR A 72 -10.03 7.91 1.10
CA TYR A 72 -8.93 7.81 0.15
C TYR A 72 -8.72 6.37 -0.33
N GLN A 73 -8.61 5.40 0.59
CA GLN A 73 -8.45 3.98 0.26
C GLN A 73 -9.61 3.47 -0.61
N ARG A 74 -10.86 3.82 -0.28
CA ARG A 74 -12.03 3.47 -1.09
C ARG A 74 -11.96 4.05 -2.51
N ARG A 75 -11.50 5.30 -2.67
CA ARG A 75 -11.30 5.92 -3.99
C ARG A 75 -10.24 5.17 -4.81
N ILE A 76 -9.10 4.85 -4.19
CA ILE A 76 -8.02 4.09 -4.84
C ILE A 76 -8.51 2.70 -5.24
N ALA A 77 -9.18 1.97 -4.35
CA ALA A 77 -9.75 0.67 -4.63
C ALA A 77 -10.76 0.71 -5.79
N ARG A 78 -11.66 1.71 -5.83
CA ARG A 78 -12.59 1.90 -6.95
C ARG A 78 -11.88 2.17 -8.27
N ALA A 79 -10.87 3.05 -8.27
CA ALA A 79 -10.11 3.38 -9.48
C ALA A 79 -9.34 2.16 -10.01
N PHE A 80 -8.76 1.37 -9.11
CA PHE A 80 -8.10 0.11 -9.44
C PHE A 80 -9.10 -0.91 -10.00
N ASN A 81 -10.15 -1.22 -9.26
CA ASN A 81 -11.16 -2.22 -9.62
C ASN A 81 -11.87 -1.89 -10.95
N LYS A 82 -12.04 -0.60 -11.29
CA LYS A 82 -12.58 -0.17 -12.60
C LYS A 82 -11.72 -0.66 -13.78
N ARG A 83 -10.41 -0.83 -13.58
CA ARG A 83 -9.46 -1.27 -14.62
C ARG A 83 -9.19 -2.77 -14.59
N VAL A 84 -9.51 -3.45 -13.49
CA VAL A 84 -9.32 -4.90 -13.37
C VAL A 84 -10.34 -5.63 -14.25
N LYS A 85 -9.86 -6.38 -15.23
CA LYS A 85 -10.68 -7.30 -16.02
C LYS A 85 -10.69 -8.66 -15.34
N GLN A 86 -11.87 -9.15 -14.96
CA GLN A 86 -12.00 -10.51 -14.44
C GLN A 86 -11.68 -11.53 -15.55
N ARG A 87 -10.70 -12.40 -15.33
CA ARG A 87 -10.21 -13.34 -16.37
C ARG A 87 -11.06 -14.60 -16.54
N GLY A 88 -12.16 -14.75 -15.79
CA GLY A 88 -13.15 -15.82 -15.98
C GLY A 88 -12.55 -17.23 -15.99
N LEU A 89 -11.44 -17.43 -15.27
CA LEU A 89 -10.76 -18.71 -15.16
C LEU A 89 -11.59 -19.64 -14.27
N LYS A 90 -11.76 -20.88 -14.70
CA LYS A 90 -12.47 -21.93 -13.98
C LYS A 90 -11.54 -23.10 -13.71
N ILE A 91 -11.91 -23.93 -12.75
CA ILE A 91 -11.26 -25.23 -12.54
C ILE A 91 -11.39 -26.05 -13.83
N GLY A 92 -10.29 -26.68 -14.24
CA GLY A 92 -10.16 -27.43 -15.48
C GLY A 92 -9.71 -26.59 -16.68
N ASP A 93 -9.67 -25.26 -16.60
CA ASP A 93 -9.18 -24.42 -17.70
C ASP A 93 -7.68 -24.66 -17.94
N LEU A 94 -7.30 -24.75 -19.21
CA LEU A 94 -5.91 -24.75 -19.64
C LEU A 94 -5.37 -23.32 -19.68
N VAL A 95 -4.29 -23.05 -18.96
CA VAL A 95 -3.74 -21.71 -18.73
C VAL A 95 -2.23 -21.65 -18.93
N LEU A 96 -1.75 -20.46 -19.29
CA LEU A 96 -0.34 -20.10 -19.30
C LEU A 96 -0.01 -19.27 -18.07
N LYS A 97 1.17 -19.50 -17.48
CA LYS A 97 1.69 -18.76 -16.33
C LYS A 97 2.74 -17.74 -16.74
N GLU A 98 2.63 -16.52 -16.25
CA GLU A 98 3.59 -15.44 -16.51
C GLU A 98 4.92 -15.68 -15.76
N ASN A 99 6.03 -15.58 -16.49
CA ASN A 99 7.38 -15.74 -15.94
C ASN A 99 7.92 -14.38 -15.45
N ARG A 100 7.45 -13.92 -14.27
CA ARG A 100 7.88 -12.62 -13.70
C ARG A 100 9.27 -12.62 -13.09
N ALA A 101 9.71 -13.75 -12.54
CA ALA A 101 11.02 -13.83 -11.90
C ALA A 101 12.13 -13.72 -12.96
N PRO A 102 13.26 -13.06 -12.66
CA PRO A 102 14.44 -13.10 -13.50
C PRO A 102 15.10 -14.48 -13.39
N VAL A 103 14.44 -15.50 -13.94
CA VAL A 103 15.04 -16.82 -14.11
C VAL A 103 16.11 -16.67 -15.19
N PHE A 104 17.32 -17.16 -14.88
CA PHE A 104 18.39 -17.22 -15.85
C PHE A 104 17.93 -18.11 -17.02
N ASP A 105 17.83 -17.51 -18.20
CA ASP A 105 17.53 -18.21 -19.44
C ASP A 105 18.65 -17.87 -20.42
N PRO A 106 19.36 -18.85 -21.01
CA PRO A 106 20.42 -18.61 -21.99
C PRO A 106 19.94 -17.82 -23.21
N ARG A 107 18.63 -17.75 -23.47
CA ARG A 107 18.01 -16.94 -24.53
C ARG A 107 17.93 -15.45 -24.17
N GLY A 108 18.18 -15.08 -22.92
CA GLY A 108 18.18 -13.70 -22.43
C GLY A 108 16.89 -12.95 -22.78
N LYS A 109 17.01 -11.92 -23.63
CA LYS A 109 15.89 -11.08 -24.09
C LYS A 109 14.81 -11.86 -24.86
N PHE A 110 15.15 -13.01 -25.45
CA PHE A 110 14.24 -13.83 -26.26
C PHE A 110 13.57 -14.95 -25.47
N ARG A 111 13.68 -14.94 -24.13
CA ARG A 111 12.98 -15.92 -23.30
C ARG A 111 11.45 -15.76 -23.40
N PRO A 112 10.67 -16.85 -23.38
CA PRO A 112 9.22 -16.77 -23.33
C PRO A 112 8.74 -16.10 -22.03
N ASN A 113 7.86 -15.09 -22.17
CA ASN A 113 7.23 -14.42 -21.02
C ASN A 113 6.16 -15.29 -20.33
N TRP A 114 5.77 -16.40 -20.95
CA TRP A 114 4.73 -17.30 -20.49
C TRP A 114 5.24 -18.75 -20.53
N SER A 115 4.92 -19.55 -19.51
CA SER A 115 5.18 -20.99 -19.42
C SER A 115 3.88 -21.79 -19.35
N GLY A 116 3.97 -23.08 -19.68
CA GLY A 116 2.83 -24.00 -19.73
C GLY A 116 2.64 -24.60 -21.13
N PRO A 117 1.48 -25.23 -21.39
CA PRO A 117 0.22 -25.08 -20.66
C PRO A 117 0.12 -25.85 -19.33
N TYR A 118 -0.69 -25.32 -18.41
CA TYR A 118 -1.04 -25.93 -17.12
C TYR A 118 -2.55 -26.01 -16.95
N ILE A 119 -3.04 -26.88 -16.07
CA ILE A 119 -4.46 -27.03 -15.76
C ILE A 119 -4.75 -26.37 -14.40
N VAL A 120 -5.82 -25.59 -14.32
CA VAL A 120 -6.30 -25.04 -13.04
C VAL A 120 -6.97 -26.14 -12.23
N LYS A 121 -6.35 -26.58 -11.14
CA LYS A 121 -6.93 -27.60 -10.25
C LYS A 121 -7.91 -27.03 -9.24
N ASN A 122 -7.56 -25.91 -8.62
CA ASN A 122 -8.39 -25.27 -7.59
C ASN A 122 -8.21 -23.76 -7.63
N ILE A 123 -9.24 -23.01 -7.25
CA ILE A 123 -9.25 -21.56 -7.17
C ILE A 123 -9.68 -21.16 -5.75
N ALA A 124 -8.81 -20.42 -5.06
CA ALA A 124 -9.11 -19.83 -3.77
C ALA A 124 -9.92 -18.53 -3.93
N SER A 125 -10.75 -18.23 -2.93
CA SER A 125 -11.56 -16.99 -2.87
C SER A 125 -10.74 -15.70 -2.93
N GLY A 126 -9.45 -15.77 -2.59
CA GLY A 126 -8.49 -14.64 -2.65
C GLY A 126 -7.86 -14.38 -4.02
N GLY A 127 -8.29 -15.07 -5.10
CA GLY A 127 -7.72 -14.85 -6.44
C GLY A 127 -6.39 -15.57 -6.68
N ALA A 128 -6.15 -16.67 -5.97
CA ALA A 128 -5.00 -17.55 -6.17
C ALA A 128 -5.48 -18.90 -6.70
N ALA A 129 -4.73 -19.52 -7.61
CA ALA A 129 -5.06 -20.79 -8.23
C ALA A 129 -3.93 -21.81 -8.04
N TRP A 130 -4.31 -23.05 -7.72
CA TRP A 130 -3.40 -24.19 -7.76
C TRP A 130 -3.37 -24.75 -9.17
N LEU A 131 -2.16 -24.93 -9.69
CA LEU A 131 -1.93 -25.45 -11.03
C LEU A 131 -1.40 -26.87 -10.97
N THR A 132 -1.70 -27.62 -12.01
CA THR A 132 -1.16 -28.95 -12.25
C THR A 132 -0.56 -28.98 -13.65
N ASP A 133 0.58 -29.64 -13.81
CA ASP A 133 1.14 -29.91 -15.12
C ASP A 133 0.29 -30.92 -15.90
N LEU A 134 0.54 -31.05 -17.21
CA LEU A 134 -0.17 -32.01 -18.05
C LEU A 134 0.00 -33.46 -17.57
N ASP A 135 1.11 -33.75 -16.90
CA ASP A 135 1.42 -35.06 -16.31
C ASP A 135 0.75 -35.29 -14.93
N GLY A 136 -0.08 -34.35 -14.45
CA GLY A 136 -0.76 -34.47 -13.17
C GLY A 136 0.06 -34.05 -11.96
N ILE A 137 1.27 -33.51 -12.15
CA ILE A 137 2.13 -33.02 -11.06
C ILE A 137 1.66 -31.65 -10.59
N GLU A 138 1.36 -31.54 -9.30
CA GLU A 138 0.87 -30.29 -8.71
C GLU A 138 2.00 -29.32 -8.36
N PHE A 139 1.71 -28.04 -8.58
CA PHE A 139 2.60 -26.97 -8.14
C PHE A 139 2.59 -26.90 -6.61
N THR A 140 3.77 -26.73 -6.01
CA THR A 140 3.94 -26.65 -4.55
C THR A 140 3.32 -25.39 -3.94
N ALA A 141 3.17 -24.32 -4.73
CA ALA A 141 2.64 -23.05 -4.28
C ALA A 141 1.53 -22.55 -5.24
N PRO A 142 0.50 -21.88 -4.70
CA PRO A 142 -0.54 -21.31 -5.53
C PRO A 142 -0.01 -20.10 -6.31
N VAL A 143 -0.58 -19.86 -7.49
CA VAL A 143 -0.21 -18.77 -8.38
C VAL A 143 -1.32 -17.72 -8.39
N ASN A 144 -0.96 -16.44 -8.35
CA ASN A 144 -1.94 -15.36 -8.46
C ASN A 144 -2.62 -15.40 -9.85
N MET A 145 -3.95 -15.31 -9.89
CA MET A 145 -4.73 -15.39 -11.13
C MET A 145 -4.40 -14.28 -12.15
N ASP A 146 -3.89 -13.12 -11.70
CA ASP A 146 -3.43 -12.05 -12.60
C ASP A 146 -2.21 -12.46 -13.43
N GLN A 147 -1.45 -13.45 -12.96
CA GLN A 147 -0.32 -14.05 -13.67
C GLN A 147 -0.75 -15.18 -14.61
N LEU A 148 -2.05 -15.45 -14.74
CA LEU A 148 -2.57 -16.53 -15.58
C LEU A 148 -3.39 -15.98 -16.75
N LYS A 149 -3.28 -16.60 -17.91
CA LYS A 149 -4.17 -16.36 -19.06
C LYS A 149 -4.62 -17.68 -19.66
N LYS A 150 -5.82 -17.73 -20.26
CA LYS A 150 -6.30 -18.93 -20.95
C LYS A 150 -5.38 -19.27 -22.13
N TYR A 151 -5.15 -20.56 -22.35
CA TYR A 151 -4.33 -21.06 -23.45
C TYR A 151 -5.02 -20.88 -24.81
N TYR A 152 -6.33 -21.17 -24.88
CA TYR A 152 -7.16 -21.07 -26.09
C TYR A 152 -7.96 -19.76 -26.18
N ALA A 153 -7.36 -18.63 -25.77
CA ALA A 153 -8.06 -17.34 -25.73
C ALA A 153 -8.38 -16.77 -27.13
#